data_AF-A0A847Q2A4-F1
#
_entry.id   AF-A0A847Q2A4-F1
#
_cell.length_a   1.000
_cell.length_b   1.000
_cell.length_c   1.000
_cell.angle_alpha   90.00
_cell.angle_beta   90.00
_cell.angle_gamma   90.00
#
_symmetry.space_group_name_H-M   'P 1'
#
loop_
_entity.id
_entity.type
_entity.pdbx_description
1 polymer ?
#
loop_
_entity_poly.entity_id
_entity_poly.type
_entity_poly.pdbx_seq_one_letter_code
_entity_poly.pdbx_strand_id
1 'polypeptide(L)'
;MEQAFTFTQKEIDDGKVLAGISYFGLLGFLIGYLAGKENRFTLYHAQQGLVLAIAFFLGVIPIIGWIWSLFCLVLFVMGLINGFSGKVQPLPLLGSLGFKIGLLKADAPAAPQA
;
A
#
# COMPACT_ATOMS: atom_id res chain seq x y z
N MET A 1 18.93 0.79 -1.65
CA MET A 1 18.32 1.36 -2.86
C MET A 1 16.84 1.49 -2.58
N GLU A 2 16.32 2.69 -2.36
CA GLU A 2 14.87 2.91 -2.40
C GLU A 2 14.37 2.38 -3.75
N GLN A 3 13.35 1.53 -3.71
CA GLN A 3 12.76 1.02 -4.94
C GLN A 3 12.11 2.19 -5.69
N ALA A 4 12.56 2.44 -6.91
CA ALA A 4 11.95 3.46 -7.76
C ALA A 4 10.62 2.91 -8.29
N PHE A 5 9.53 3.59 -7.96
CA PHE A 5 8.22 3.34 -8.52
C PHE A 5 7.73 4.60 -9.20
N THR A 6 7.60 4.54 -10.51
CA THR A 6 7.10 5.61 -11.37
C THR A 6 5.75 5.19 -11.95
N PHE A 7 4.82 6.14 -11.96
CA PHE A 7 3.45 5.92 -12.41
C PHE A 7 3.03 7.08 -13.31
N THR A 8 2.36 6.74 -14.40
CA THR A 8 1.71 7.71 -15.27
C THR A 8 0.48 8.30 -14.58
N GLN A 9 0.08 9.51 -14.97
CA GLN A 9 -1.15 10.12 -14.46
C GLN A 9 -2.38 9.26 -14.75
N LYS A 10 -2.40 8.59 -15.90
CA LYS A 10 -3.48 7.66 -16.29
C LYS A 10 -3.58 6.47 -15.34
N GLU A 11 -2.46 5.83 -14.97
CA GLU A 11 -2.47 4.73 -14.00
C GLU A 11 -3.01 5.17 -12.64
N ILE A 12 -2.65 6.39 -12.20
CA ILE A 12 -3.14 6.97 -10.95
C ILE A 12 -4.65 7.22 -11.02
N ASP A 13 -5.12 7.91 -12.06
CA ASP A 13 -6.54 8.27 -12.18
C ASP A 13 -7.45 7.05 -12.32
N ASP A 14 -7.04 6.05 -13.10
CA ASP A 14 -7.78 4.80 -13.27
C ASP A 14 -7.74 3.93 -11.99
N GLY A 15 -6.70 4.07 -11.17
CA GLY A 15 -6.42 3.16 -10.05
C GLY A 15 -6.78 3.67 -8.66
N LYS A 16 -6.87 5.00 -8.45
CA LYS A 16 -6.94 5.61 -7.11
C LYS A 16 -8.09 5.16 -6.22
N VAL A 17 -9.24 4.83 -6.81
CA VAL A 17 -10.38 4.30 -6.07
C VAL A 17 -10.04 2.92 -5.47
N LEU A 18 -9.52 2.01 -6.30
CA LEU A 18 -9.14 0.67 -5.85
C LEU A 18 -7.92 0.71 -4.93
N ALA A 19 -6.98 1.64 -5.15
CA ALA A 19 -5.84 1.88 -4.28
C ALA A 19 -6.28 2.26 -2.85
N GLY A 20 -7.24 3.17 -2.71
CA GLY A 20 -7.81 3.51 -1.40
C GLY A 20 -8.60 2.35 -0.78
N ILE A 21 -9.44 1.66 -1.55
CA ILE A 21 -10.21 0.48 -1.10
C ILE A 21 -9.28 -0.61 -0.54
N SER A 22 -8.08 -0.75 -1.10
CA SER A 22 -7.11 -1.77 -0.70
C SER A 22 -6.72 -1.75 0.78
N TYR A 23 -6.95 -0.64 1.49
CA TYR A 23 -6.63 -0.51 2.91
C TYR A 23 -7.72 -1.03 3.85
N PHE A 24 -8.92 -1.35 3.36
CA PHE A 24 -10.04 -1.87 4.18
C PHE A 24 -9.86 -3.34 4.57
N GLY A 25 -8.79 -3.63 5.30
CA GLY A 25 -8.44 -4.96 5.78
C GLY A 25 -8.19 -5.95 4.64
N LEU A 26 -8.36 -7.24 4.93
CA LEU A 26 -8.15 -8.31 3.95
C LEU A 26 -9.16 -8.26 2.80
N LEU A 27 -10.40 -7.87 3.06
CA LEU A 27 -11.42 -7.77 2.02
C LEU A 27 -11.10 -6.64 1.04
N GLY A 28 -10.77 -5.45 1.55
CA GLY A 28 -10.33 -4.32 0.73
C GLY A 28 -9.12 -4.67 -0.13
N PHE A 29 -8.12 -5.31 0.46
CA PHE A 29 -6.97 -5.84 -0.25
C PHE A 29 -7.36 -6.78 -1.39
N LEU A 30 -8.23 -7.77 -1.14
CA LEU A 30 -8.67 -8.72 -2.17
C LEU A 30 -9.39 -8.01 -3.33
N ILE A 31 -10.24 -7.03 -3.03
CA ILE A 31 -10.91 -6.23 -4.05
C ILE A 31 -9.89 -5.48 -4.89
N GLY A 32 -8.97 -4.74 -4.26
CA GLY A 32 -7.94 -3.99 -4.96
C GLY A 32 -7.02 -4.88 -5.79
N TYR A 33 -6.61 -6.02 -5.25
CA TYR A 33 -5.74 -6.98 -5.92
C TYR A 33 -6.42 -7.63 -7.12
N LEU A 34 -7.65 -8.12 -6.99
CA LEU A 34 -8.35 -8.85 -8.05
C LEU A 34 -8.90 -7.93 -9.13
N ALA A 35 -9.53 -6.81 -8.73
CA ALA A 35 -10.13 -5.86 -9.67
C ALA A 35 -9.09 -4.93 -10.30
N GLY A 36 -8.00 -4.64 -9.59
CA GLY A 36 -6.92 -3.74 -10.02
C GLY A 36 -5.64 -4.43 -10.46
N LYS A 37 -5.69 -5.74 -10.75
CA LYS A 37 -4.51 -6.56 -11.06
C LYS A 37 -3.62 -6.04 -12.21
N GLU A 38 -4.19 -5.28 -13.14
CA GLU A 38 -3.48 -4.69 -14.28
C GLU A 38 -3.02 -3.23 -14.01
N ASN A 39 -3.42 -2.64 -12.88
CA ASN A 39 -3.11 -1.25 -12.54
C ASN A 39 -1.98 -1.19 -11.50
N ARG A 40 -0.80 -0.74 -11.95
CA ARG A 40 0.41 -0.68 -11.10
C ARG A 40 0.21 0.20 -9.85
N PHE A 41 -0.47 1.34 -9.96
CA PHE A 41 -0.75 2.21 -8.81
C PHE A 41 -1.64 1.53 -7.76
N THR A 42 -2.64 0.77 -8.21
CA THR A 42 -3.49 -0.03 -7.32
C THR A 42 -2.67 -1.10 -6.60
N LEU A 43 -1.84 -1.86 -7.33
CA LEU A 43 -0.99 -2.90 -6.75
C LEU A 43 0.04 -2.33 -5.76
N TYR A 44 0.54 -1.11 -6.00
CA TYR A 44 1.44 -0.41 -5.08
C TYR A 44 0.83 -0.18 -3.71
N HIS A 45 -0.45 0.22 -3.66
CA HIS A 45 -1.19 0.40 -2.40
C HIS A 45 -1.73 -0.92 -1.85
N ALA A 46 -2.11 -1.87 -2.71
CA ALA A 46 -2.61 -3.19 -2.30
C ALA A 46 -1.61 -3.96 -1.43
N GLN A 47 -0.35 -4.02 -1.83
CA GLN A 47 0.66 -4.71 -1.02
C GLN A 47 0.90 -4.05 0.35
N GLN A 48 0.75 -2.73 0.45
CA GLN A 48 0.84 -2.02 1.73
C GLN A 48 -0.42 -2.25 2.58
N GLY A 49 -1.60 -2.25 1.96
CA GLY A 49 -2.88 -2.58 2.59
C GLY A 49 -2.88 -3.98 3.19
N LEU A 50 -2.30 -4.97 2.49
CA LEU A 50 -2.15 -6.33 3.01
C LEU A 50 -1.28 -6.37 4.27
N VAL A 51 -0.10 -5.73 4.26
CA VAL A 51 0.78 -5.68 5.44
C VAL A 51 0.09 -4.99 6.60
N LEU A 52 -0.59 -3.87 6.34
CA LEU A 52 -1.33 -3.17 7.38
C LEU A 52 -2.46 -4.02 7.96
N ALA A 53 -3.22 -4.73 7.11
CA ALA A 53 -4.26 -5.65 7.54
C ALA A 53 -3.70 -6.76 8.44
N ILE A 54 -2.53 -7.31 8.07
CA ILE A 54 -1.83 -8.30 8.90
C ILE A 54 -1.36 -7.69 10.22
N ALA A 55 -0.83 -6.45 10.19
CA ALA A 55 -0.34 -5.76 11.38
C ALA A 55 -1.45 -5.52 12.43
N PHE A 56 -2.69 -5.32 12.01
CA PHE A 56 -3.82 -5.15 12.92
C PHE A 56 -4.12 -6.39 13.79
N PHE A 57 -3.72 -7.60 13.38
CA PHE A 57 -3.96 -8.81 14.20
C PHE A 57 -3.21 -8.79 15.53
N LEU A 58 -2.12 -8.02 15.66
CA LEU A 58 -1.42 -7.84 16.94
C LEU A 58 -2.28 -7.09 17.98
N GLY A 59 -3.38 -6.47 17.57
CA GLY A 59 -4.34 -5.79 18.44
C GLY A 59 -5.06 -6.69 19.45
N VAL A 60 -5.00 -8.01 19.28
CA VAL A 60 -5.58 -8.98 20.22
C VAL A 60 -4.84 -9.00 21.57
N ILE A 61 -3.57 -8.56 21.60
CA ILE A 61 -2.75 -8.55 22.81
C ILE A 61 -3.19 -7.38 23.71
N PRO A 62 -3.61 -7.62 24.97
CA PRO A 62 -4.03 -6.54 25.86
C PRO A 62 -2.92 -5.50 26.08
N ILE A 63 -3.32 -4.24 26.23
CA ILE A 63 -2.44 -3.07 26.49
C ILE A 63 -1.48 -2.76 25.32
N ILE A 64 -0.49 -3.61 25.06
CA ILE A 64 0.53 -3.39 24.01
C ILE A 64 -0.10 -3.44 22.62
N GLY A 65 -0.95 -4.43 22.36
CA GLY A 65 -1.64 -4.57 21.09
C GLY A 65 -2.57 -3.40 20.81
N TRP A 66 -3.21 -2.82 21.84
CA TRP A 66 -4.10 -1.67 21.67
C TRP A 66 -3.34 -0.40 21.28
N ILE A 67 -2.20 -0.14 21.91
CA ILE A 67 -1.31 0.97 21.53
C ILE A 67 -0.82 0.77 20.10
N TRP A 68 -0.43 -0.45 19.74
CA TRP A 68 -0.05 -0.79 18.37
C TRP A 68 -1.21 -0.60 17.38
N SER A 69 -2.44 -0.98 17.72
CA SER A 69 -3.62 -0.77 16.88
C SER A 69 -3.91 0.70 16.66
N LEU A 70 -3.65 1.59 17.63
CA LEU A 70 -3.78 3.03 17.45
C LEU A 70 -2.75 3.54 16.43
N PHE A 71 -1.50 3.07 16.50
CA PHE A 71 -0.50 3.36 15.48
C PHE A 71 -0.93 2.86 14.09
N CYS A 72 -1.41 1.61 13.98
CA CYS A 72 -1.96 1.08 12.73
C CYS A 72 -3.16 1.87 12.21
N LEU A 73 -4.00 2.42 13.08
CA LEU A 73 -5.12 3.28 12.69
C LEU A 73 -4.64 4.58 12.03
N VAL A 74 -3.56 5.19 12.53
CA VAL A 74 -2.94 6.34 11.88
C VAL A 74 -2.43 5.96 10.49
N LEU A 75 -1.72 4.83 10.37
CA LEU A 75 -1.25 4.33 9.08
C LEU A 75 -2.39 4.01 8.12
N PHE A 76 -3.51 3.49 8.62
CA PHE A 76 -4.72 3.25 7.83
C PHE A 76 -5.23 4.54 7.20
N VAL A 77 -5.41 5.60 8.00
CA VAL A 77 -5.85 6.90 7.49
C VAL A 77 -4.85 7.48 6.49
N MET A 78 -3.54 7.40 6.75
CA MET A 78 -2.52 7.82 5.78
C MET A 78 -2.61 7.03 4.48
N GLY A 79 -2.85 5.72 4.56
CA GLY A 79 -3.02 4.85 3.40
C GLY A 79 -4.23 5.25 2.56
N LEU A 80 -5.38 5.50 3.20
CA LEU A 80 -6.58 5.98 2.52
C LEU A 80 -6.33 7.32 1.82
N ILE A 81 -5.74 8.29 2.52
CA ILE A 81 -5.43 9.60 1.95
C ILE A 81 -4.50 9.45 0.75
N ASN A 82 -3.45 8.64 0.89
CA ASN A 82 -2.49 8.45 -0.19
C ASN A 82 -3.13 7.76 -1.41
N GLY A 83 -3.85 6.66 -1.20
CA GLY A 83 -4.51 5.92 -2.27
C GLY A 83 -5.56 6.76 -3.00
N PHE A 84 -6.52 7.34 -2.28
CA PHE A 84 -7.60 8.12 -2.91
C PHE A 84 -7.13 9.46 -3.52
N SER A 85 -6.04 10.03 -3.01
CA SER A 85 -5.48 11.29 -3.56
C SER A 85 -4.41 11.06 -4.64
N GLY A 86 -4.14 9.81 -5.03
CA GLY A 86 -3.13 9.51 -6.05
C GLY A 86 -1.68 9.72 -5.60
N LYS A 87 -1.41 9.75 -4.29
CA LYS A 87 -0.05 9.98 -3.76
C LYS A 87 0.70 8.66 -3.63
N VAL A 88 1.83 8.58 -4.34
CA VAL A 88 2.77 7.47 -4.28
C VAL A 88 3.67 7.65 -3.06
N GLN A 89 3.18 7.26 -1.89
CA GLN A 89 3.91 7.39 -0.63
C GLN A 89 3.84 6.08 0.16
N PRO A 90 4.98 5.54 0.63
CA PRO A 90 4.98 4.37 1.49
C PRO A 90 4.47 4.72 2.88
N LEU A 91 3.73 3.80 3.51
CA LEU A 91 3.43 3.91 4.94
C LEU A 91 4.72 3.85 5.76
N PRO A 92 4.89 4.72 6.77
CA PRO A 92 5.99 4.61 7.74
C PRO A 92 6.08 3.19 8.33
N LEU A 93 7.29 2.64 8.37
CA LEU A 93 7.64 1.29 8.88
C LEU A 93 7.03 0.09 8.14
N LEU A 94 5.83 0.20 7.57
CA LEU A 94 5.11 -0.92 6.93
C LEU A 94 5.20 -0.91 5.40
N GLY A 95 5.38 0.25 4.78
CA GLY A 95 5.40 0.37 3.32
C GLY A 95 6.52 -0.46 2.68
N SER A 96 7.72 -0.41 3.26
CA SER A 96 8.87 -1.19 2.78
C SER A 96 8.71 -2.71 2.95
N LEU A 97 7.92 -3.16 3.94
CA LEU A 97 7.56 -4.57 4.10
C LEU A 97 6.59 -5.01 3.01
N GLY A 98 5.63 -4.15 2.64
CA GLY A 98 4.70 -4.42 1.53
C GLY A 98 5.45 -4.67 0.23
N PHE A 99 6.47 -3.87 -0.06
CA PHE A 99 7.27 -4.03 -1.28
C PHE A 99 8.07 -5.33 -1.35
N LYS A 100 8.36 -5.98 -0.21
CA LYS A 100 9.01 -7.30 -0.20
C LYS A 100 8.07 -8.44 -0.61
N ILE A 101 6.75 -8.21 -0.60
CA ILE A 101 5.77 -9.19 -1.08
C ILE A 101 5.92 -9.40 -2.59
N GLY A 102 6.38 -8.39 -3.32
CA GLY A 102 6.66 -8.50 -4.76
C GLY A 102 5.40 -8.54 -5.64
N LEU A 103 4.26 -8.11 -5.11
CA LEU A 103 3.00 -7.94 -5.87
C LEU A 103 3.18 -6.96 -7.04
N LEU A 104 3.85 -5.84 -6.78
CA LEU A 104 4.37 -4.94 -7.80
C LEU A 104 5.89 -5.00 -7.77
N LYS A 105 6.50 -5.22 -8.95
CA LYS A 105 7.95 -5.13 -9.10
C LYS A 105 8.36 -3.68 -9.26
N ALA A 106 9.50 -3.32 -8.65
CA ALA A 106 10.11 -2.02 -8.84
C ALA A 106 10.48 -1.81 -10.32
N ASP A 107 10.53 -0.55 -10.75
CA ASP A 107 10.97 -0.24 -12.09
C ASP A 107 12.44 -0.62 -12.26
N ALA A 108 12.79 -0.99 -13.50
CA ALA A 108 14.19 -1.20 -13.84
C ALA A 108 14.98 0.06 -13.44
N PRO A 109 16.18 -0.09 -12.86
CA PRO A 109 17.02 1.06 -12.59
C PRO A 109 17.18 1.82 -13.91
N ALA A 110 16.89 3.13 -13.90
CA ALA A 110 17.15 3.97 -15.05
C ALA A 110 18.60 3.73 -15.48
N ALA A 111 18.81 3.42 -16.77
CA ALA A 111 20.16 3.32 -17.30
C ALA A 111 20.91 4.60 -16.90
N PRO A 112 22.18 4.51 -16.46
CA PRO A 112 22.97 5.69 -16.17
C PRO A 112 22.84 6.63 -17.37
N GLN A 113 22.34 7.85 -17.14
CA GLN A 113 22.33 8.87 -18.17
C GLN A 113 23.80 9.10 -18.52
N ALA A 114 24.21 8.60 -19.69
CA ALA A 114 25.57 8.69 -20.20
C ALA A 114 25.92 10.13 -20.60
#